data_AF-A0A0L0CAQ6-F1
#
_entry.id   AF-A0A0L0CAQ6-F1
#
_cell.length_a   1.000
_cell.length_b   1.000
_cell.length_c   1.000
_cell.angle_alpha   90.00
_cell.angle_beta   90.00
_cell.angle_gamma   90.00
#
_symmetry.space_group_name_H-M   'P 1'
#
loop_
_entity.id
_entity.type
_entity.pdbx_description
1 polymer ?
#
loop_
_entity_poly.entity_id
_entity_poly.type
_entity_poly.pdbx_seq_one_letter_code
_entity_poly.pdbx_strand_id
1 'polypeptide(L)'
;MFILQLLLSYQVQCRISVKLTNFQCKSLNQTIGDFKKCSLKAVKRDVTEISVYFRLLKLVNNTSINLKLIKRGDVTAKPIYQYRVDLCEFLRNKRRNPVAEIFYNMFGFTKYSNMNHSCPYDHDLILDRCRLDTKLLNLLSMAQGEYTITTICEK
;
A
#
# COMPACT_ATOMS: atom_id res chain seq x y z
N MET A 1 -1.09 -23.09 45.80
CA MET A 1 -1.77 -21.96 45.11
C MET A 1 -0.81 -20.92 44.50
N PHE A 2 0.48 -20.86 44.87
CA PHE A 2 1.45 -19.93 44.27
C PHE A 2 2.08 -20.39 42.94
N ILE A 3 2.21 -21.71 42.73
CA ILE A 3 2.80 -22.28 41.51
C ILE A 3 1.92 -22.01 40.27
N LEU A 4 0.59 -21.99 40.45
CA LEU A 4 -0.37 -21.71 39.36
C LEU A 4 -0.31 -20.24 38.90
N GLN A 5 0.02 -19.30 39.81
CA GLN A 5 0.18 -17.88 39.47
C GLN A 5 1.48 -17.61 38.69
N LEU A 6 2.56 -18.36 38.99
CA LEU A 6 3.81 -18.29 38.23
C LEU A 6 3.66 -18.81 36.79
N LEU A 7 2.90 -19.90 36.59
CA LEU A 7 2.62 -20.44 35.26
C LEU A 7 1.72 -19.51 34.41
N LEU A 8 0.82 -18.75 35.03
CA LEU A 8 -0.03 -17.77 34.34
C LEU A 8 0.71 -16.47 33.94
N SER A 9 1.87 -16.20 34.55
CA SER A 9 2.67 -14.99 34.27
C SER A 9 3.63 -15.14 33.09
N TYR A 10 3.77 -16.34 32.52
CA TYR A 10 4.61 -16.58 31.34
C TYR A 10 3.89 -16.19 30.04
N GLN A 11 3.46 -14.93 29.95
CA GLN A 11 2.99 -14.33 28.71
C GLN A 11 4.23 -14.03 27.84
N VAL A 12 4.60 -14.97 26.97
CA VAL A 12 5.58 -14.69 25.91
C VAL A 12 4.95 -13.69 24.96
N GLN A 13 5.24 -12.40 25.17
CA GLN A 13 4.73 -11.33 24.33
C GLN A 13 5.51 -11.33 23.00
N CYS A 14 5.04 -12.13 22.03
CA CYS A 14 5.60 -12.13 20.69
C CYS A 14 5.24 -10.79 20.01
N ARG A 15 6.21 -9.88 19.91
CA ARG A 15 6.04 -8.60 19.21
C ARG A 15 6.33 -8.79 17.73
N ILE A 16 5.28 -8.88 16.92
CA ILE A 16 5.40 -8.79 15.47
C ILE A 16 5.74 -7.33 15.11
N SER A 17 6.85 -7.13 14.40
CA SER A 17 7.29 -5.82 13.94
C SER A 17 7.58 -5.87 12.45
N VAL A 18 6.74 -5.24 11.64
CA VAL A 18 6.96 -5.10 10.20
C VAL A 18 7.81 -3.87 9.91
N LYS A 19 8.94 -4.07 9.23
CA LYS A 19 9.82 -2.99 8.76
C LYS A 19 10.03 -3.10 7.26
N LEU A 20 9.68 -2.05 6.53
CA LEU A 20 10.03 -1.92 5.12
C LEU A 20 11.50 -1.54 5.01
N THR A 21 12.26 -2.32 4.24
CA THR A 21 13.71 -2.15 4.06
C THR A 21 14.09 -1.70 2.65
N ASN A 22 13.24 -2.00 1.66
CA ASN A 22 13.45 -1.66 0.26
C ASN A 22 12.11 -1.29 -0.38
N PHE A 23 12.13 -0.38 -1.36
CA PHE A 23 10.97 0.05 -2.10
C PHE A 23 11.41 0.52 -3.49
N GLN A 24 10.89 -0.12 -4.53
CA GLN A 24 11.21 0.17 -5.92
C GLN A 24 9.93 0.18 -6.74
N CYS A 25 9.85 1.11 -7.69
CA CYS A 25 8.70 1.27 -8.57
C CYS A 25 9.17 1.10 -10.01
N LYS A 26 8.36 0.41 -10.83
CA LYS A 26 8.60 0.25 -12.27
C LYS A 26 7.29 0.41 -13.00
N SER A 27 7.30 1.17 -14.09
CA SER A 27 6.13 1.25 -14.98
C SER A 27 6.11 0.03 -15.90
N LEU A 28 5.00 -0.70 -15.89
CA LEU A 28 4.77 -1.82 -16.80
C LEU A 28 4.33 -1.35 -18.19
N ASN A 29 3.77 -0.14 -18.29
CA ASN A 29 3.34 0.46 -19.54
C ASN A 29 3.69 1.95 -19.55
N GLN A 30 4.83 2.25 -20.16
CA GLN A 30 5.36 3.61 -20.28
C GLN A 30 4.48 4.53 -21.13
N THR A 31 3.48 4.02 -21.84
CA THR A 31 2.51 4.87 -22.55
C THR A 31 1.47 5.49 -21.62
N ILE A 32 1.25 4.92 -20.43
CA ILE A 32 0.34 5.48 -19.42
C ILE A 32 1.08 6.51 -18.58
N GLY A 33 2.32 6.20 -18.22
CA GLY A 33 3.13 7.06 -17.39
C GLY A 33 4.38 6.36 -16.88
N ASP A 34 5.18 7.09 -16.11
CA ASP A 34 6.43 6.58 -15.57
C ASP A 34 6.78 7.19 -14.21
N PHE A 35 7.48 6.42 -13.38
CA PHE A 35 7.88 6.87 -12.04
C PHE A 35 9.10 7.79 -12.13
N LYS A 36 8.96 9.03 -11.65
CA LYS A 36 10.09 9.97 -11.53
C LYS A 36 10.76 9.91 -10.17
N LYS A 37 10.02 9.47 -9.15
CA LYS A 37 10.53 9.26 -7.80
C LYS A 37 9.85 8.07 -7.18
N CYS A 38 10.64 7.22 -6.53
CA CYS A 38 10.17 6.14 -5.69
C CYS A 38 11.21 5.94 -4.61
N SER A 39 10.90 6.36 -3.38
CA SER A 39 11.90 6.41 -2.31
C SER A 39 11.31 6.01 -0.97
N LEU A 40 12.12 5.31 -0.20
CA LEU A 40 11.87 4.94 1.18
C LEU A 40 12.90 5.63 2.07
N LYS A 41 12.45 6.35 3.10
CA LYS A 41 13.34 7.04 4.03
C LYS A 41 12.96 6.70 5.47
N ALA A 42 13.90 6.12 6.22
CA ALA A 42 13.75 6.00 7.66
C ALA A 42 13.95 7.37 8.32
N VAL A 43 12.94 7.89 9.01
CA VAL A 43 13.00 9.22 9.65
C VAL A 43 13.39 9.10 11.11
N LYS A 44 12.81 8.12 11.81
CA LYS A 44 13.14 7.76 13.20
C LYS A 44 12.80 6.29 13.43
N ARG A 45 13.08 5.80 14.64
CA ARG A 45 12.72 4.43 15.05
C ARG A 45 11.22 4.20 14.76
N ASP A 46 10.95 3.12 14.03
CA ASP A 46 9.61 2.65 13.63
C ASP A 46 8.79 3.62 12.75
N VAL A 47 9.39 4.68 12.21
CA VAL A 47 8.73 5.60 11.28
C VAL A 47 9.51 5.70 9.98
N THR A 48 8.86 5.22 8.92
CA THR A 48 9.38 5.25 7.56
C THR A 48 8.46 6.10 6.68
N GLU A 49 9.06 6.97 5.88
CA GLU A 49 8.39 7.79 4.89
C GLU A 49 8.54 7.19 3.50
N ILE A 50 7.42 7.06 2.79
CA ILE A 50 7.38 6.73 1.36
C ILE A 50 7.15 8.02 0.57
N SER A 51 7.85 8.15 -0.56
CA SER A 51 7.51 9.16 -1.56
C SER A 51 7.49 8.56 -2.96
N VAL A 52 6.42 8.83 -3.68
CA VAL A 52 6.17 8.38 -5.04
C VAL A 52 5.79 9.59 -5.89
N TYR A 53 6.45 9.74 -7.03
CA TYR A 53 6.06 10.67 -8.08
C TYR A 53 5.85 9.84 -9.34
N PHE A 54 4.63 9.82 -9.86
CA PHE A 54 4.29 9.19 -11.11
C PHE A 54 3.90 10.25 -12.13
N ARG A 55 4.67 10.36 -13.21
CA ARG A 55 4.34 11.24 -14.33
C ARG A 55 3.27 10.58 -15.17
N LEU A 56 2.11 11.22 -15.27
CA LEU A 56 0.98 10.72 -16.04
C LEU A 56 1.08 11.25 -17.47
N LEU A 57 0.92 10.38 -18.47
CA LEU A 57 1.03 10.73 -19.89
C LEU A 57 -0.30 10.64 -20.64
N LYS A 58 -1.33 10.04 -20.02
CA LYS A 58 -2.67 9.89 -20.59
C LYS A 58 -3.73 10.26 -19.57
N LEU A 59 -4.79 10.91 -20.04
CA LEU A 59 -5.98 11.23 -19.25
C LEU A 59 -6.59 9.95 -18.66
N VAL A 60 -6.86 9.96 -17.36
CA VAL A 60 -7.58 8.90 -16.67
C VAL A 60 -8.96 9.44 -16.29
N ASN A 61 -10.00 9.03 -17.02
CA ASN A 61 -11.37 9.52 -16.83
C ASN A 61 -12.31 8.47 -16.24
N ASN A 62 -12.13 7.21 -16.60
CA ASN A 62 -12.85 6.07 -16.06
C ASN A 62 -11.92 4.86 -16.10
N THR A 63 -11.52 4.34 -14.95
CA THR A 63 -10.63 3.19 -14.88
C THR A 63 -10.91 2.36 -13.64
N SER A 64 -10.86 1.05 -13.81
CA SER A 64 -10.72 0.11 -12.71
C SER A 64 -9.25 -0.21 -12.48
N ILE A 65 -8.84 -0.28 -11.23
CA ILE A 65 -7.53 -0.79 -10.84
C ILE A 65 -7.68 -2.22 -10.34
N ASN A 66 -6.76 -3.08 -10.76
CA ASN A 66 -6.61 -4.44 -10.28
C ASN A 66 -5.27 -4.57 -9.56
N LEU A 67 -5.33 -4.68 -8.24
CA LEU A 67 -4.20 -4.77 -7.33
C LEU A 67 -3.91 -6.24 -7.05
N LYS A 68 -2.65 -6.64 -7.23
CA LYS A 68 -2.17 -7.99 -6.91
C LYS A 68 -0.94 -7.89 -6.01
N LEU A 69 -0.96 -8.56 -4.87
CA LEU A 69 0.21 -8.73 -3.99
C LEU A 69 0.75 -10.14 -4.15
N ILE A 70 1.99 -10.29 -4.62
CA ILE A 70 2.64 -11.58 -4.83
C ILE A 70 3.92 -11.62 -4.00
N LYS A 71 4.18 -12.72 -3.29
CA LYS A 71 5.47 -12.94 -2.62
C LYS A 71 6.52 -13.34 -3.64
N ARG A 72 7.65 -12.65 -3.67
CA ARG A 72 8.76 -12.98 -4.57
C ARG A 72 9.36 -14.33 -4.18
N GLY A 73 9.64 -15.17 -5.18
CA GLY A 73 10.16 -16.52 -4.97
C GLY A 73 9.09 -17.58 -4.66
N ASP A 74 7.80 -17.20 -4.62
CA ASP A 74 6.72 -18.18 -4.64
C ASP A 74 6.69 -18.87 -6.01
N VAL A 75 6.88 -20.19 -6.00
CA VAL A 75 6.93 -21.04 -7.21
C VAL A 75 5.62 -20.98 -7.99
N THR A 76 4.49 -20.80 -7.30
CA THR A 76 3.18 -20.72 -7.94
C THR A 76 2.89 -19.35 -8.53
N ALA A 77 3.63 -18.32 -8.10
CA ALA A 77 3.40 -16.91 -8.42
C ALA A 77 1.94 -16.44 -8.25
N LYS A 78 1.16 -17.12 -7.39
CA LYS A 78 -0.23 -16.76 -7.13
C LYS A 78 -0.30 -15.48 -6.28
N PRO A 79 -1.22 -14.55 -6.58
CA PRO A 79 -1.47 -13.41 -5.70
C PRO A 79 -1.99 -13.88 -4.35
N ILE A 80 -1.35 -13.42 -3.27
CA ILE A 80 -1.82 -13.59 -1.89
C ILE A 80 -3.10 -12.78 -1.70
N TYR A 81 -3.10 -11.56 -2.26
CA TYR A 81 -4.28 -10.71 -2.34
C TYR A 81 -4.46 -10.27 -3.79
N GLN A 82 -5.71 -10.34 -4.26
CA GLN A 82 -6.14 -9.77 -5.52
C GLN A 82 -7.39 -8.94 -5.24
N TYR A 83 -7.35 -7.66 -5.64
CA TYR A 83 -8.43 -6.74 -5.36
C TYR A 83 -8.69 -5.81 -6.54
N ARG A 84 -9.95 -5.79 -7.02
CA ARG A 84 -10.38 -4.90 -8.10
C ARG A 84 -11.22 -3.77 -7.51
N VAL A 85 -10.93 -2.54 -7.91
CA VAL A 85 -11.68 -1.33 -7.51
C VAL A 85 -11.90 -0.46 -8.73
N ASP A 86 -13.13 -0.01 -8.97
CA ASP A 86 -13.36 1.13 -9.85
C ASP A 86 -12.81 2.38 -9.17
N LEU A 87 -11.69 2.92 -9.68
CA LEU A 87 -10.98 4.01 -9.03
C LEU A 87 -11.84 5.28 -9.01
N CYS A 88 -12.49 5.58 -10.12
CA CYS A 88 -13.25 6.81 -10.27
C CYS A 88 -14.55 6.77 -9.45
N GLU A 89 -15.24 5.64 -9.43
CA GLU A 89 -16.40 5.43 -8.56
C GLU A 89 -16.01 5.48 -7.07
N PHE A 90 -14.92 4.80 -6.69
CA PHE A 90 -14.43 4.80 -5.32
C PHE A 90 -14.10 6.21 -4.83
N LEU A 91 -13.40 7.01 -5.65
CA LEU A 91 -13.05 8.38 -5.26
C LEU A 91 -14.28 9.26 -5.09
N ARG A 92 -15.32 9.04 -5.91
CA ARG A 92 -16.62 9.73 -5.81
C ARG A 92 -17.39 9.34 -4.54
N ASN A 93 -17.39 8.06 -4.15
CA ASN A 93 -18.01 7.61 -2.91
C ASN A 93 -17.23 6.46 -2.25
N LYS A 94 -16.30 6.82 -1.37
CA LYS A 94 -15.36 5.91 -0.72
C LYS A 94 -16.05 4.85 0.13
N ARG A 95 -17.18 5.20 0.75
CA ARG A 95 -17.97 4.31 1.65
C ARG A 95 -18.56 3.09 0.94
N ARG A 96 -18.70 3.12 -0.39
CA ARG A 96 -19.17 1.96 -1.17
C ARG A 96 -18.17 0.81 -1.15
N ASN A 97 -16.91 1.10 -0.86
CA ASN A 97 -15.85 0.11 -0.79
C ASN A 97 -15.06 0.28 0.52
N PRO A 98 -15.53 -0.34 1.62
CA PRO A 98 -14.90 -0.22 2.93
C PRO A 98 -13.44 -0.72 2.96
N VAL A 99 -13.14 -1.76 2.19
CA VAL A 99 -11.78 -2.30 2.10
C VAL A 99 -10.84 -1.29 1.46
N ALA A 100 -11.22 -0.73 0.30
CA ALA A 100 -10.45 0.32 -0.35
C ALA A 100 -10.35 1.58 0.52
N GLU A 101 -11.40 1.94 1.25
CA GLU A 101 -11.40 3.08 2.18
C GLU A 101 -10.39 2.90 3.32
N ILE A 102 -10.30 1.71 3.91
CA ILE A 102 -9.30 1.39 4.94
C ILE A 102 -7.89 1.58 4.39
N PHE A 103 -7.58 1.01 3.22
CA PHE A 103 -6.26 1.19 2.60
C PHE A 103 -5.99 2.65 2.24
N TYR A 104 -6.98 3.34 1.69
CA TYR A 104 -6.88 4.73 1.29
C TYR A 104 -6.54 5.65 2.47
N ASN A 105 -7.16 5.39 3.63
CA ASN A 105 -6.89 6.10 4.87
C ASN A 105 -5.57 5.66 5.52
N MET A 106 -5.24 4.36 5.50
CA MET A 106 -3.98 3.80 6.04
C MET A 106 -2.75 4.40 5.36
N PHE A 107 -2.80 4.53 4.03
CA PHE A 107 -1.75 5.19 3.25
C PHE A 107 -1.86 6.72 3.25
N GLY A 108 -2.83 7.28 4.00
CA GLY A 108 -2.98 8.72 4.18
C GLY A 108 -3.12 9.49 2.86
N PHE A 109 -3.73 8.90 1.84
CA PHE A 109 -3.84 9.53 0.51
C PHE A 109 -4.59 10.86 0.56
N THR A 110 -5.51 11.06 1.52
CA THR A 110 -6.16 12.35 1.76
C THR A 110 -5.20 13.48 2.18
N LYS A 111 -4.08 13.13 2.81
CA LYS A 111 -3.14 14.08 3.43
C LYS A 111 -1.84 14.22 2.66
N TYR A 112 -1.33 13.12 2.12
CA TYR A 112 0.00 13.06 1.51
C TYR A 112 -0.04 12.99 -0.02
N SER A 113 -1.24 12.93 -0.62
CA SER A 113 -1.40 12.80 -2.07
C SER A 113 -2.31 13.86 -2.67
N ASN A 114 -2.06 14.18 -3.94
CA ASN A 114 -2.97 14.96 -4.78
C ASN A 114 -4.10 14.11 -5.41
N MET A 115 -4.11 12.79 -5.16
CA MET A 115 -5.16 11.87 -5.64
C MET A 115 -6.43 11.88 -4.77
N ASN A 116 -6.91 13.06 -4.39
CA ASN A 116 -7.99 13.19 -3.39
C ASN A 116 -9.36 13.59 -3.96
N HIS A 117 -9.41 13.97 -5.24
CA HIS A 117 -10.63 14.30 -5.98
C HIS A 117 -11.11 13.12 -6.86
N SER A 118 -12.33 13.20 -7.39
CA SER A 118 -12.81 12.25 -8.40
C SER A 118 -12.15 12.50 -9.75
N CYS A 119 -12.06 11.47 -10.59
CA CYS A 119 -11.65 11.60 -11.99
C CYS A 119 -12.39 12.75 -12.72
N PRO A 120 -11.77 13.38 -13.73
CA PRO A 120 -10.56 12.95 -14.42
C PRO A 120 -9.23 13.36 -13.75
N TYR A 121 -8.17 12.59 -14.02
CA TYR A 121 -6.78 12.96 -13.73
C TYR A 121 -6.04 13.26 -15.03
N ASP A 122 -5.55 14.49 -15.12
CA ASP A 122 -4.81 15.07 -16.25
C ASP A 122 -3.43 15.60 -15.84
N HIS A 123 -3.02 15.33 -14.60
CA HIS A 123 -1.78 15.78 -14.00
C HIS A 123 -1.03 14.62 -13.33
N ASP A 124 0.22 14.89 -12.97
CA ASP A 124 1.09 13.92 -12.33
C ASP A 124 0.56 13.50 -10.95
N LEU A 125 0.70 12.21 -10.64
CA LEU A 125 0.21 11.63 -9.39
C LEU A 125 1.34 11.60 -8.37
N ILE A 126 1.13 12.25 -7.23
CA ILE A 126 2.16 12.48 -6.23
C ILE A 126 1.67 11.95 -4.88
N LEU A 127 2.52 11.19 -4.21
CA LEU A 127 2.44 10.84 -2.80
C LEU A 127 3.75 11.29 -2.15
N ASP A 128 3.75 12.37 -1.38
CA ASP A 128 4.98 12.92 -0.80
C ASP A 128 5.05 12.69 0.72
N ARG A 129 6.19 12.15 1.17
CA ARG A 129 6.52 11.91 2.58
C ARG A 129 5.39 11.24 3.39
N CYS A 130 4.73 10.26 2.79
CA CYS A 130 3.72 9.45 3.44
C CYS A 130 4.34 8.62 4.55
N ARG A 131 4.00 8.94 5.81
CA ARG A 131 4.44 8.19 6.99
C ARG A 131 3.59 6.94 7.14
N LEU A 132 4.21 5.78 6.94
CA LEU A 132 3.55 4.52 7.23
C LEU A 132 3.67 4.20 8.72
N ASP A 133 2.52 3.93 9.34
CA ASP A 133 2.50 3.31 10.66
C ASP A 133 2.77 1.81 10.51
N THR A 134 3.94 1.38 10.96
CA THR A 134 4.36 -0.03 10.94
C THR A 134 3.42 -0.92 11.74
N LYS A 135 2.69 -0.37 12.72
CA LYS A 135 1.66 -1.12 13.46
C LYS A 135 0.47 -1.50 12.60
N LEU A 136 0.10 -0.67 11.63
CA LEU A 136 -0.98 -0.99 10.68
C LEU A 136 -0.55 -2.08 9.70
N LEU A 137 0.73 -2.09 9.31
CA LEU A 137 1.29 -3.16 8.48
C LEU A 137 1.28 -4.53 9.19
N ASN A 138 1.37 -4.54 10.53
CA ASN A 138 1.24 -5.78 11.31
C ASN A 138 -0.14 -6.44 11.15
N LEU A 139 -1.20 -5.68 10.82
CA LEU A 139 -2.55 -6.24 10.60
C LEU A 139 -2.62 -7.12 9.35
N LEU A 140 -1.70 -6.92 8.39
CA LEU A 140 -1.67 -7.66 7.14
C LEU A 140 -1.12 -9.08 7.32
N SER A 141 -0.65 -9.46 8.52
CA SER A 141 -0.12 -10.80 8.86
C SER A 141 0.83 -11.37 7.80
N MET A 142 1.64 -10.50 7.19
CA MET A 142 2.54 -10.89 6.12
C MET A 142 3.77 -11.59 6.68
N ALA A 143 4.12 -12.73 6.10
CA ALA A 143 5.40 -13.39 6.38
C ALA A 143 6.58 -12.47 6.02
N GLN A 144 7.75 -12.73 6.61
CA GLN A 144 8.96 -12.05 6.18
C GLN A 144 9.30 -12.44 4.73
N GLY A 145 9.65 -11.44 3.91
CA GLY A 145 10.06 -11.65 2.53
C GLY A 145 9.97 -10.41 1.66
N GLU A 146 10.28 -10.59 0.38
CA GLU A 146 10.07 -9.59 -0.65
C GLU A 146 8.72 -9.79 -1.32
N TYR A 147 8.04 -8.69 -1.65
CA TYR A 147 6.71 -8.70 -2.23
C TYR A 147 6.63 -7.73 -3.40
N THR A 148 5.84 -8.10 -4.40
CA THR A 148 5.53 -7.25 -5.55
C THR A 148 4.06 -6.85 -5.47
N ILE A 149 3.80 -5.54 -5.49
CA ILE A 149 2.46 -4.99 -5.70
C ILE A 149 2.35 -4.62 -7.19
N THR A 150 1.49 -5.32 -7.91
CA THR A 150 1.18 -5.04 -9.31
C THR A 150 -0.16 -4.34 -9.38
N THR A 151 -0.17 -3.16 -9.99
CA THR A 151 -1.40 -2.40 -10.27
C THR A 151 -1.62 -2.37 -11.78
N ILE A 152 -2.72 -2.95 -12.23
CA ILE A 152 -3.12 -2.93 -13.65
C ILE A 152 -4.31 -1.99 -13.79
N CYS A 153 -4.19 -1.00 -14.67
CA CYS A 153 -5.31 -0.14 -15.04
C CYS A 153 -6.09 -0.82 -16.15
N GLU A 154 -7.36 -1.08 -15.88
CA GLU A 154 -8.32 -1.68 -16.79
C GLU A 154 -9.36 -0.61 -17.15
N LYS A 155 -9.81 -0.60 -18.40
CA LYS A 155 -10.94 0.23 -18.83
C LYS A 155 -12.26 -0.39 -18.42
#